data_AF-A0A2M8WWP1-F1
#
_entry.id   AF-A0A2M8WWP1-F1
#
_cell.length_a   1.000
_cell.length_b   1.000
_cell.length_c   1.000
_cell.angle_alpha   90.00
_cell.angle_beta   90.00
_cell.angle_gamma   90.00
#
_symmetry.space_group_name_H-M   'P 1'
#
loop_
_entity.id
_entity.type
_entity.pdbx_description
1 polymer ?
#
loop_
_entity_poly.entity_id
_entity_poly.type
_entity_poly.pdbx_seq_one_letter_code
_entity_poly.pdbx_strand_id
1 'polypeptide(L)'
;MTPLRFLLTPACVAVGLCAASLGAHAQTTKTPKVQLWMDVSTGTMAGMPEMDSLPGGGGMLGGLMGGGAAQGRGGSSNTSYGHARAMSIMPPRVIDIALHNALRPGVEASQAIPAGMRMGESLPLIPPRAQPTQTEPGEVPQEYQQHQPKGRILLYWGCGAMVRAGQPRVIDLARAKPSDYAQAFAGRAVPDRGPRVGPAYALYPNERNAVNLSRDSSLVGEHQVRGDGVPASMKFTLGASQDLMPAIDLRTTGKPQDSMGTSWQPVRNARAYYLHAMSQNGDDLVMWSSAETPDTGMGLFDYLSPATIDRWLKERVLLQPETTQCAVPQGIFAGGGRDATPMLRMMAYGGESHIVYPPRPADPKAAWEPEWAVRVRVKSHTMAMLGEEMQGRRSGMGAAPGAPSGGAYSSGMSGGQAAGDSPSEGSSPANVVNPANLLRGLFGR
;
A
#
# COMPACT_ATOMS: atom_id res chain seq x y z
N MET A 1 -6.11 29.96 89.69
CA MET A 1 -7.47 30.41 89.29
C MET A 1 -7.77 29.84 87.92
N THR A 2 -8.87 29.10 87.84
CA THR A 2 -9.61 28.53 86.69
C THR A 2 -9.87 29.57 85.56
N PRO A 3 -10.28 29.21 84.30
CA PRO A 3 -10.76 27.91 83.82
C PRO A 3 -10.47 27.47 82.35
N LEU A 4 -10.86 26.21 82.10
CA LEU A 4 -11.60 25.58 80.97
C LEU A 4 -11.28 25.84 79.48
N ARG A 5 -10.93 24.74 78.82
CA ARG A 5 -11.69 23.96 77.80
C ARG A 5 -12.88 24.61 77.05
N PHE A 6 -12.90 24.25 75.76
CA PHE A 6 -14.02 23.74 74.93
C PHE A 6 -14.67 24.63 73.83
N LEU A 7 -14.58 24.09 72.60
CA LEU A 7 -15.62 23.86 71.58
C LEU A 7 -16.13 25.00 70.65
N LEU A 8 -16.27 24.56 69.39
CA LEU A 8 -17.26 24.91 68.33
C LEU A 8 -16.85 25.91 67.22
N THR A 9 -16.67 25.30 66.03
CA THR A 9 -16.88 25.75 64.62
C THR A 9 -18.15 26.60 64.37
N PRO A 10 -18.46 27.17 63.16
CA PRO A 10 -17.70 27.38 61.90
C PRO A 10 -17.82 28.83 61.34
N ALA A 11 -17.00 29.25 60.37
CA ALA A 11 -17.35 30.36 59.46
C ALA A 11 -16.62 30.27 58.12
N CYS A 12 -17.40 30.17 57.06
CA CYS A 12 -16.99 30.15 55.66
C CYS A 12 -16.19 31.41 55.28
N VAL A 13 -15.02 31.23 54.67
CA VAL A 13 -14.42 32.23 53.78
C VAL A 13 -14.22 31.57 52.42
N ALA A 14 -15.06 31.98 51.46
CA ALA A 14 -14.97 31.60 50.07
C ALA A 14 -13.69 32.21 49.46
N VAL A 15 -12.73 31.37 49.10
CA VAL A 15 -11.63 31.76 48.21
C VAL A 15 -12.03 31.33 46.80
N GLY A 16 -12.54 32.29 46.04
CA GLY A 16 -12.76 32.17 44.61
C GLY A 16 -11.42 32.01 43.88
N LEU A 17 -11.07 30.77 43.54
CA LEU A 17 -10.05 30.49 42.53
C LEU A 17 -10.70 30.63 41.16
N CYS A 18 -10.39 31.75 40.49
CA CYS A 18 -10.64 31.97 39.08
C CYS A 18 -10.05 30.81 38.26
N ALA A 19 -10.91 29.88 37.83
CA ALA A 19 -10.60 28.98 36.74
C ALA A 19 -10.58 29.80 35.45
N ALA A 20 -9.42 30.37 35.11
CA ALA A 20 -9.15 30.84 33.76
C ALA A 20 -9.08 29.59 32.85
N SER A 21 -10.22 29.22 32.30
CA SER A 21 -10.29 28.29 31.18
C SER A 21 -9.57 28.92 29.99
N LEU A 22 -8.35 28.47 29.73
CA LEU A 22 -7.73 28.58 28.40
C LEU A 22 -8.58 27.76 27.42
N GLY A 23 -9.71 28.33 27.00
CA GLY A 23 -10.47 27.81 25.88
C GLY A 23 -9.60 27.95 24.63
N ALA A 24 -9.07 26.83 24.14
CA ALA A 24 -8.58 26.75 22.78
C ALA A 24 -9.75 27.11 21.86
N HIS A 25 -9.74 28.32 21.30
CA HIS A 25 -10.78 28.76 20.38
C HIS A 25 -10.59 27.98 19.08
N ALA A 26 -11.38 26.92 18.90
CA ALA A 26 -11.41 26.16 17.67
C ALA A 26 -12.04 27.02 16.56
N GLN A 27 -11.25 27.38 15.56
CA GLN A 27 -11.69 28.15 14.40
C GLN A 27 -12.84 27.43 13.68
N THR A 28 -13.99 28.09 13.50
CA THR A 28 -15.12 27.54 12.73
C THR A 28 -14.67 27.25 11.30
N THR A 29 -14.56 25.97 10.96
CA THR A 29 -14.04 25.48 9.68
C THR A 29 -15.13 24.75 8.92
N LYS A 30 -15.43 25.16 7.69
CA LYS A 30 -16.30 24.39 6.79
C LYS A 30 -15.49 23.38 5.97
N THR A 31 -16.14 22.28 5.58
CA THR A 31 -15.55 21.30 4.66
C THR A 31 -15.38 21.93 3.27
N PRO A 32 -14.22 21.74 2.60
CA PRO A 32 -14.02 22.22 1.25
C PRO A 32 -15.06 21.65 0.28
N LYS A 33 -15.59 22.51 -0.59
CA LYS A 33 -16.62 22.15 -1.57
C LYS A 33 -16.09 21.23 -2.67
N VAL A 34 -14.80 21.37 -3.01
CA VAL A 34 -14.12 20.49 -3.97
C VAL A 34 -12.87 19.90 -3.34
N GLN A 35 -12.69 18.58 -3.45
CA GLN A 35 -11.59 17.86 -2.82
C GLN A 35 -10.92 16.93 -3.84
N LEU A 36 -9.60 17.00 -3.94
CA LEU A 36 -8.77 16.14 -4.77
C LEU A 36 -7.87 15.27 -3.90
N TRP A 37 -7.82 13.98 -4.20
CA TRP A 37 -6.86 13.04 -3.62
C TRP A 37 -5.98 12.49 -4.71
N MET A 38 -4.67 12.48 -4.47
CA MET A 38 -3.67 11.87 -5.34
C MET A 38 -2.83 10.90 -4.51
N ASP A 39 -2.92 9.61 -4.83
CA ASP A 39 -2.11 8.56 -4.22
C ASP A 39 -1.13 8.00 -5.25
N VAL A 40 0.16 8.10 -4.95
CA VAL A 40 1.24 7.79 -5.88
C VAL A 40 2.11 6.70 -5.27
N SER A 41 2.24 5.59 -6.00
CA SER A 41 2.97 4.42 -5.52
C SER A 41 3.98 3.99 -6.57
N THR A 42 5.24 3.83 -6.17
CA THR A 42 6.25 3.12 -6.94
C THR A 42 6.36 1.69 -6.42
N GLY A 43 5.87 0.73 -7.19
CA GLY A 43 6.04 -0.69 -6.93
C GLY A 43 7.19 -1.30 -7.74
N THR A 44 7.96 -2.20 -7.13
CA THR A 44 8.98 -3.02 -7.80
C THR A 44 9.09 -4.44 -7.22
N MET A 45 9.86 -5.30 -7.89
CA MET A 45 10.35 -6.56 -7.36
C MET A 45 11.88 -6.49 -7.34
N ALA A 46 12.48 -6.80 -6.18
CA ALA A 46 13.92 -6.73 -5.98
C ALA A 46 14.64 -7.65 -6.97
N GLY A 47 15.74 -7.16 -7.54
CA GLY A 47 16.55 -7.90 -8.52
C GLY A 47 15.91 -8.09 -9.90
N MET A 48 14.68 -7.63 -10.12
CA MET A 48 14.06 -7.53 -11.44
C MET A 48 14.19 -6.10 -11.96
N PRO A 49 14.58 -5.88 -13.23
CA PRO A 49 14.52 -4.55 -13.80
C PRO A 49 13.07 -4.06 -13.80
N GLU A 50 12.88 -2.78 -13.56
CA GLU A 50 11.58 -2.16 -13.76
C GLU A 50 11.16 -2.36 -15.21
N MET A 51 10.07 -3.08 -15.41
CA MET A 51 9.42 -3.07 -16.71
C MET A 51 8.57 -1.81 -16.75
N ASP A 52 9.08 -0.76 -17.40
CA ASP A 52 8.22 0.34 -17.82
C ASP A 52 7.03 -0.30 -18.55
N SER A 53 5.83 0.02 -18.09
CA SER A 53 4.60 -0.60 -18.57
C SER A 53 4.51 -0.44 -20.08
N LEU A 54 4.93 -1.46 -20.82
CA LEU A 54 4.77 -1.50 -22.25
C LEU A 54 3.26 -1.45 -22.53
N PRO A 55 2.78 -0.48 -23.33
CA PRO A 55 1.40 -0.50 -23.80
C PRO A 55 1.21 -1.81 -24.58
N GLY A 56 0.49 -2.76 -24.00
CA GLY A 56 0.25 -4.09 -24.59
C GLY A 56 1.23 -5.22 -24.24
N GLY A 57 2.27 -4.99 -23.41
CA GLY A 57 3.24 -6.04 -23.06
C GLY A 57 2.90 -6.86 -21.80
N GLY A 58 2.11 -6.30 -20.88
CA GLY A 58 1.76 -6.95 -19.61
C GLY A 58 0.84 -8.18 -19.76
N GLY A 59 0.05 -8.25 -20.83
CA GLY A 59 -0.82 -9.39 -21.12
C GLY A 59 -0.07 -10.63 -21.62
N MET A 60 1.10 -10.44 -22.24
CA MET A 60 1.83 -11.55 -22.86
C MET A 60 2.69 -12.31 -21.84
N LEU A 61 3.27 -11.61 -20.86
CA LEU A 61 4.04 -12.26 -19.78
C LEU A 61 3.13 -12.90 -18.73
N GLY A 62 1.95 -12.34 -18.48
CA GLY A 62 0.92 -12.98 -17.64
C GLY A 62 0.33 -14.26 -18.26
N GLY A 63 0.29 -14.33 -19.60
CA GLY A 63 -0.15 -15.53 -20.32
C GLY A 63 0.89 -16.66 -20.40
N LEU A 64 2.18 -16.34 -20.22
CA LEU A 64 3.28 -17.32 -20.30
C LEU A 64 3.74 -17.84 -18.93
N MET A 65 3.44 -17.14 -17.84
CA MET A 65 3.74 -17.55 -16.46
C MET A 65 2.48 -18.03 -15.72
N GLY A 66 1.88 -19.11 -16.24
CA GLY A 66 1.00 -19.99 -15.47
C GLY A 66 -0.38 -19.41 -15.12
N GLY A 67 -1.28 -19.40 -16.10
CA GLY A 67 -2.70 -19.06 -15.87
C GLY A 67 -3.55 -19.30 -17.10
N GLY A 68 -3.59 -20.53 -17.58
CA GLY A 68 -4.48 -20.93 -18.67
C GLY A 68 -5.96 -20.77 -18.31
N ALA A 69 -6.73 -20.29 -19.29
CA ALA A 69 -8.19 -20.32 -19.39
C ALA A 69 -9.00 -19.32 -18.53
N ALA A 70 -8.96 -18.05 -18.94
CA ALA A 70 -10.17 -17.24 -19.05
C ALA A 70 -10.27 -16.67 -20.47
N GLN A 71 -10.54 -17.55 -21.43
CA GLN A 71 -10.88 -17.14 -22.79
C GLN A 71 -12.30 -16.56 -22.77
N GLY A 72 -12.40 -15.25 -22.57
CA GLY A 72 -13.66 -14.54 -22.58
C GLY A 72 -13.52 -13.06 -22.27
N ARG A 73 -13.37 -12.25 -23.33
CA ARG A 73 -13.40 -10.77 -23.38
C ARG A 73 -12.15 -10.02 -22.87
N GLY A 74 -11.32 -9.61 -23.83
CA GLY A 74 -10.65 -8.31 -23.83
C GLY A 74 -9.81 -7.94 -22.60
N GLY A 75 -8.75 -8.70 -22.34
CA GLY A 75 -7.74 -8.38 -21.32
C GLY A 75 -6.85 -7.21 -21.72
N SER A 76 -7.37 -5.99 -21.65
CA SER A 76 -6.53 -4.85 -21.27
C SER A 76 -6.05 -5.11 -19.84
N SER A 77 -4.79 -4.83 -19.53
CA SER A 77 -4.35 -4.68 -18.15
C SER A 77 -5.22 -3.60 -17.51
N ASN A 78 -6.30 -4.01 -16.86
CA ASN A 78 -7.37 -3.11 -16.44
C ASN A 78 -6.91 -2.37 -15.18
N THR A 79 -6.02 -1.40 -15.35
CA THR A 79 -5.65 -0.43 -14.32
C THR A 79 -6.90 0.38 -14.00
N SER A 80 -7.60 -0.01 -12.94
CA SER A 80 -8.70 0.75 -12.36
C SER A 80 -8.19 1.62 -11.22
N TYR A 81 -8.96 2.61 -10.80
CA TYR A 81 -8.70 3.33 -9.57
C TYR A 81 -8.53 2.37 -8.37
N GLY A 82 -7.56 2.66 -7.50
CA GLY A 82 -7.30 1.94 -6.25
C GLY A 82 -6.05 1.07 -6.27
N HIS A 83 -5.37 0.95 -7.42
CA HIS A 83 -4.16 0.14 -7.55
C HIS A 83 -2.98 0.67 -6.71
N ALA A 84 -2.94 1.96 -6.38
CA ALA A 84 -1.90 2.54 -5.52
C ALA A 84 -1.99 2.03 -4.07
N ARG A 85 -3.12 1.44 -3.68
CA ARG A 85 -3.34 0.77 -2.39
C ARG A 85 -3.40 -0.76 -2.50
N ALA A 86 -3.41 -1.31 -3.72
CA ALA A 86 -3.55 -2.73 -3.95
C ALA A 86 -2.28 -3.52 -3.55
N MET A 87 -2.50 -4.78 -3.21
CA MET A 87 -1.46 -5.78 -2.93
C MET A 87 -1.21 -6.56 -4.23
N SER A 88 -0.24 -6.14 -5.04
CA SER A 88 0.15 -6.86 -6.26
C SER A 88 1.47 -7.60 -6.05
N ILE A 89 1.56 -8.83 -6.57
CA ILE A 89 2.80 -9.63 -6.56
C ILE A 89 3.88 -8.97 -7.43
N MET A 90 3.48 -8.37 -8.55
CA MET A 90 4.30 -7.52 -9.40
C MET A 90 3.75 -6.09 -9.29
N PRO A 91 4.18 -5.31 -8.29
CA PRO A 91 3.58 -4.01 -8.05
C PRO A 91 4.03 -2.99 -9.10
N PRO A 92 3.10 -2.29 -9.77
CA PRO A 92 3.43 -1.28 -10.77
C PRO A 92 3.70 0.11 -10.17
N ARG A 93 4.23 1.03 -10.99
CA ARG A 93 4.18 2.48 -10.74
C ARG A 93 2.80 3.01 -11.12
N VAL A 94 2.10 3.63 -10.18
CA VAL A 94 0.70 4.04 -10.34
C VAL A 94 0.41 5.37 -9.70
N ILE A 95 -0.57 6.07 -10.26
CA ILE A 95 -1.19 7.26 -9.69
C ILE A 95 -2.70 7.07 -9.69
N ASP A 96 -3.30 7.12 -8.50
CA ASP A 96 -4.74 7.13 -8.30
C ASP A 96 -5.19 8.56 -7.98
N ILE A 97 -6.15 9.07 -8.72
CA ILE A 97 -6.74 10.38 -8.50
C ILE A 97 -8.24 10.23 -8.27
N ALA A 98 -8.74 10.86 -7.21
CA ALA A 98 -10.16 10.99 -6.96
C ALA A 98 -10.51 12.46 -6.76
N LEU A 99 -11.52 12.93 -7.48
CA LEU A 99 -12.10 14.26 -7.32
C LEU A 99 -13.51 14.10 -6.76
N HIS A 100 -13.80 14.76 -5.66
CA HIS A 100 -15.16 14.96 -5.16
C HIS A 100 -15.52 16.43 -5.34
N ASN A 101 -16.59 16.69 -6.08
CA ASN A 101 -17.13 18.02 -6.30
C ASN A 101 -18.54 18.10 -5.71
N ALA A 102 -18.69 18.69 -4.51
CA ALA A 102 -19.99 18.81 -3.87
C ALA A 102 -20.92 19.82 -4.58
N LEU A 103 -20.37 20.74 -5.38
CA LEU A 103 -21.15 21.71 -6.16
C LEU A 103 -21.83 21.05 -7.36
N ARG A 104 -21.15 20.10 -8.00
CA ARG A 104 -21.66 19.28 -9.11
C ARG A 104 -21.12 17.85 -8.99
N PRO A 105 -21.77 16.98 -8.19
CA PRO A 105 -21.30 15.61 -7.97
C PRO A 105 -21.40 14.74 -9.22
N GLY A 106 -20.45 13.81 -9.39
CA GLY A 106 -20.54 12.77 -10.42
C GLY A 106 -20.45 13.26 -11.86
N VAL A 107 -19.78 14.38 -12.10
CA VAL A 107 -19.52 14.91 -13.45
C VAL A 107 -18.06 14.73 -13.84
N GLU A 108 -17.79 14.62 -15.14
CA GLU A 108 -16.42 14.55 -15.66
C GLU A 108 -15.63 15.84 -15.36
N ALA A 109 -14.33 15.66 -15.16
CA ALA A 109 -13.37 16.74 -15.00
C ALA A 109 -12.05 16.38 -15.72
N SER A 110 -11.12 17.32 -15.74
CA SER A 110 -9.76 17.10 -16.25
C SER A 110 -8.76 17.70 -15.29
N GLN A 111 -7.62 17.04 -15.13
CA GLN A 111 -6.47 17.59 -14.43
C GLN A 111 -5.37 17.87 -15.44
N ALA A 112 -5.09 19.14 -15.71
CA ALA A 112 -3.86 19.54 -16.38
C ALA A 112 -2.66 19.19 -15.49
N ILE A 113 -1.63 18.62 -16.09
CA ILE A 113 -0.46 18.07 -15.41
C ILE A 113 0.83 18.71 -15.92
N PRO A 114 1.89 18.78 -15.09
CA PRO A 114 3.17 19.29 -15.56
C PRO A 114 3.77 18.34 -16.59
N ALA A 115 4.49 18.90 -17.58
CA ALA A 115 5.11 18.11 -18.66
C ALA A 115 6.05 17.01 -18.14
N GLY A 116 6.66 17.23 -16.97
CA GLY A 116 7.50 16.25 -16.27
C GLY A 116 6.79 14.94 -15.94
N MET A 117 5.46 14.91 -15.83
CA MET A 117 4.70 13.67 -15.59
C MET A 117 4.79 12.70 -16.75
N ARG A 118 5.03 13.19 -17.98
CA ARG A 118 5.13 12.37 -19.21
C ARG A 118 3.87 11.54 -19.50
N MET A 119 2.69 12.08 -19.18
CA MET A 119 1.39 11.42 -19.37
C MET A 119 0.45 12.22 -20.29
N GLY A 120 1.02 13.07 -21.14
CA GLY A 120 0.29 14.06 -21.94
C GLY A 120 0.08 15.39 -21.20
N GLU A 121 -0.79 16.24 -21.74
CA GLU A 121 -1.08 17.57 -21.17
C GLU A 121 -2.10 17.53 -20.02
N SER A 122 -3.01 16.55 -20.05
CA SER A 122 -4.05 16.41 -19.02
C SER A 122 -4.53 14.96 -18.86
N LEU A 123 -5.00 14.65 -17.66
CA LEU A 123 -5.64 13.38 -17.31
C LEU A 123 -7.17 13.58 -17.24
N PRO A 124 -7.97 12.82 -18.01
CA PRO A 124 -9.42 12.86 -17.85
C PRO A 124 -9.82 12.16 -16.54
N LEU A 125 -10.69 12.80 -15.76
CA LEU A 125 -11.30 12.24 -14.56
C LEU A 125 -12.74 11.89 -14.88
N ILE A 126 -13.11 10.62 -14.74
CA ILE A 126 -14.42 10.12 -15.18
C ILE A 126 -15.15 9.50 -13.98
N PRO A 127 -16.45 9.79 -13.81
CA PRO A 127 -17.25 9.12 -12.79
C PRO A 127 -17.21 7.61 -12.94
N PRO A 128 -17.09 6.85 -11.83
CA PRO A 128 -17.15 5.41 -11.93
C PRO A 128 -18.52 5.03 -12.51
N ARG A 129 -18.53 4.10 -13.48
CA ARG A 129 -19.79 3.47 -13.88
C ARG A 129 -20.45 2.91 -12.63
N ALA A 130 -21.79 2.98 -12.58
CA ALA A 130 -22.56 2.31 -11.55
C ALA A 130 -22.24 0.81 -11.60
N GLN A 131 -21.22 0.39 -10.86
CA GLN A 131 -21.03 -0.99 -10.52
C GLN A 131 -22.13 -1.30 -9.50
N PRO A 132 -22.78 -2.47 -9.58
CA PRO A 132 -23.59 -2.94 -8.47
C PRO A 132 -22.74 -2.76 -7.23
N THR A 133 -23.29 -2.07 -6.23
CA THR A 133 -22.68 -1.84 -4.93
C THR A 133 -21.92 -3.11 -4.61
N GLN A 134 -20.58 -3.04 -4.46
CA GLN A 134 -19.89 -4.16 -3.86
C GLN A 134 -20.67 -4.41 -2.58
N THR A 135 -21.35 -5.55 -2.52
CA THR A 135 -22.16 -5.93 -1.38
C THR A 135 -21.32 -5.60 -0.16
N GLU A 136 -21.90 -4.90 0.82
CA GLU A 136 -21.24 -4.79 2.11
C GLU A 136 -20.70 -6.18 2.44
N PRO A 137 -19.40 -6.35 2.73
CA PRO A 137 -18.86 -7.66 3.03
C PRO A 137 -19.50 -8.12 4.32
N GLY A 138 -20.61 -8.82 4.15
CA GLY A 138 -21.56 -9.25 5.16
C GLY A 138 -22.06 -10.63 4.78
N GLU A 139 -21.14 -11.48 4.31
CA GLU A 139 -21.17 -12.93 4.47
C GLU A 139 -19.81 -13.45 3.99
N VAL A 140 -19.07 -14.08 4.90
CA VAL A 140 -17.98 -14.99 4.50
C VAL A 140 -18.58 -15.98 3.49
N PRO A 141 -18.00 -16.16 2.29
CA PRO A 141 -18.49 -17.18 1.37
C PRO A 141 -18.53 -18.53 2.12
N GLN A 142 -19.60 -19.33 1.95
CA GLN A 142 -19.81 -20.58 2.69
C GLN A 142 -18.61 -21.55 2.63
N GLU A 143 -17.79 -21.47 1.58
CA GLU A 143 -16.51 -22.19 1.43
C GLU A 143 -15.47 -21.85 2.51
N TYR A 144 -15.46 -20.63 3.06
CA TYR A 144 -14.55 -20.21 4.13
C TYR A 144 -14.97 -20.68 5.52
N GLN A 145 -16.26 -21.05 5.71
CA GLN A 145 -16.75 -21.62 6.96
C GLN A 145 -16.36 -23.10 7.12
N GLN A 146 -16.04 -23.79 6.02
CA GLN A 146 -15.80 -25.23 6.02
C GLN A 146 -14.35 -25.64 6.34
N HIS A 147 -13.41 -24.69 6.34
CA HIS A 147 -12.01 -24.94 6.70
C HIS A 147 -11.49 -23.87 7.66
N GLN A 148 -11.64 -24.08 8.98
CA GLN A 148 -10.81 -23.34 9.93
C GLN A 148 -9.34 -23.54 9.54
N PRO A 149 -8.54 -22.46 9.43
CA PRO A 149 -7.14 -22.60 9.10
C PRO A 149 -6.48 -23.44 10.19
N LYS A 150 -5.90 -24.58 9.79
CA LYS A 150 -5.13 -25.44 10.67
C LYS A 150 -3.75 -24.79 10.90
N GLY A 151 -3.13 -25.05 12.04
CA GLY A 151 -1.75 -24.63 12.34
C GLY A 151 -1.62 -23.45 13.29
N ARG A 152 -0.44 -22.82 13.31
CA ARG A 152 -0.08 -21.73 14.23
C ARG A 152 0.46 -20.54 13.45
N ILE A 153 0.23 -19.34 13.95
CA ILE A 153 0.97 -18.14 13.51
C ILE A 153 2.15 -17.93 14.45
N LEU A 154 3.36 -17.95 13.90
CA LEU A 154 4.60 -17.68 14.62
C LEU A 154 5.07 -16.27 14.27
N LEU A 155 4.93 -15.34 15.22
CA LEU A 155 5.29 -13.95 15.04
C LEU A 155 6.66 -13.64 15.63
N TYR A 156 7.57 -13.21 14.76
CA TYR A 156 8.89 -12.68 15.08
C TYR A 156 8.95 -11.19 14.77
N TRP A 157 9.84 -10.47 15.44
CA TRP A 157 10.01 -9.04 15.25
C TRP A 157 11.43 -8.59 15.56
N GLY A 158 11.76 -7.43 15.04
CA GLY A 158 13.01 -6.75 15.26
C GLY A 158 14.02 -7.03 14.15
N CYS A 159 14.85 -6.01 13.95
CA CYS A 159 15.98 -6.07 13.06
C CYS A 159 17.19 -6.67 13.79
N GLY A 160 17.70 -7.81 13.34
CA GLY A 160 18.87 -8.45 13.95
C GLY A 160 19.06 -9.91 13.57
N ALA A 161 20.28 -10.41 13.71
CA ALA A 161 20.64 -11.76 13.29
C ALA A 161 20.08 -12.87 14.20
N MET A 162 19.75 -12.55 15.44
CA MET A 162 19.31 -13.51 16.46
C MET A 162 17.87 -13.24 16.89
N VAL A 163 17.14 -14.32 17.16
CA VAL A 163 15.82 -14.25 17.81
C VAL A 163 16.02 -13.75 19.25
N ARG A 164 15.35 -12.64 19.60
CA ARG A 164 15.44 -12.06 20.95
C ARG A 164 14.55 -12.83 21.93
N ALA A 165 14.86 -12.74 23.23
CA ALA A 165 14.03 -13.33 24.27
C ALA A 165 12.56 -12.86 24.17
N GLY A 166 11.62 -13.78 24.39
CA GLY A 166 10.17 -13.52 24.27
C GLY A 166 9.58 -13.79 22.88
N GLN A 167 10.39 -14.26 21.92
CA GLN A 167 9.96 -14.63 20.57
C GLN A 167 10.08 -16.16 20.32
N PRO A 168 9.25 -16.72 19.42
CA PRO A 168 8.12 -16.08 18.76
C PRO A 168 6.93 -15.90 19.69
N ARG A 169 6.05 -14.95 19.36
CA ARG A 169 4.67 -14.97 19.86
C ARG A 169 3.89 -15.97 19.03
N VAL A 170 3.35 -17.00 19.68
CA VAL A 170 2.60 -18.08 19.03
C VAL A 170 1.10 -17.82 19.18
N ILE A 171 0.37 -17.82 18.07
CA ILE A 171 -1.09 -17.82 18.03
C ILE A 171 -1.53 -19.17 17.49
N ASP A 172 -2.22 -19.96 18.29
CA ASP A 172 -2.65 -21.31 17.95
C ASP A 172 -4.05 -21.28 17.31
N LEU A 173 -4.13 -21.55 16.01
CA LEU A 173 -5.37 -21.38 15.22
C LEU A 173 -6.41 -22.45 15.55
N ALA A 174 -5.98 -23.62 16.04
CA ALA A 174 -6.88 -24.69 16.46
C ALA A 174 -7.58 -24.41 17.80
N ARG A 175 -7.01 -23.51 18.61
CA ARG A 175 -7.56 -23.10 19.91
C ARG A 175 -8.06 -21.65 19.94
N ALA A 176 -7.76 -20.88 18.90
CA ALA A 176 -8.10 -19.47 18.81
C ALA A 176 -9.62 -19.27 18.64
N LYS A 177 -10.19 -18.47 19.53
CA LYS A 177 -11.54 -17.91 19.33
C LYS A 177 -11.47 -16.80 18.28
N PRO A 178 -12.58 -16.45 17.62
CA PRO A 178 -12.65 -15.28 16.74
C PRO A 178 -12.09 -13.99 17.36
N SER A 179 -12.22 -13.80 18.68
CA SER A 179 -11.62 -12.70 19.43
C SER A 179 -10.08 -12.72 19.46
N ASP A 180 -9.48 -13.90 19.45
CA ASP A 180 -8.03 -14.07 19.49
C ASP A 180 -7.43 -13.79 18.12
N TYR A 181 -8.13 -14.17 17.05
CA TYR A 181 -7.85 -13.68 15.69
C TYR A 181 -7.98 -12.17 15.63
N ALA A 182 -9.08 -11.63 16.16
CA ALA A 182 -9.28 -10.20 16.17
C ALA A 182 -8.15 -9.48 16.89
N GLN A 183 -7.71 -9.96 18.05
CA GLN A 183 -6.61 -9.38 18.81
C GLN A 183 -5.22 -9.57 18.15
N ALA A 184 -4.99 -10.71 17.49
CA ALA A 184 -3.76 -10.99 16.76
C ALA A 184 -3.60 -10.07 15.53
N PHE A 185 -4.69 -9.83 14.82
CA PHE A 185 -4.72 -9.00 13.61
C PHE A 185 -5.17 -7.56 13.87
N ALA A 186 -5.58 -7.22 15.10
CA ALA A 186 -5.76 -5.85 15.60
C ALA A 186 -4.43 -5.12 15.85
N GLY A 187 -3.30 -5.72 15.44
CA GLY A 187 -2.03 -5.02 15.31
C GLY A 187 -2.24 -3.69 14.57
N ARG A 188 -1.30 -2.76 14.79
CA ARG A 188 -1.40 -1.38 14.31
C ARG A 188 -1.90 -1.31 12.86
N ALA A 189 -3.13 -0.86 12.71
CA ALA A 189 -3.70 -0.53 11.42
C ALA A 189 -3.72 0.99 11.27
N VAL A 190 -3.44 1.46 10.07
CA VAL A 190 -3.65 2.86 9.71
C VAL A 190 -5.15 3.02 9.44
N PRO A 191 -5.87 3.89 10.16
CA PRO A 191 -7.25 4.18 9.80
C PRO A 191 -7.30 4.61 8.34
N ASP A 192 -8.15 3.98 7.52
CA ASP A 192 -8.29 4.37 6.12
C ASP A 192 -8.84 5.80 6.07
N ARG A 193 -7.95 6.72 5.70
CA ARG A 193 -8.28 8.14 5.50
C ARG A 193 -8.48 8.45 4.02
N GLY A 194 -8.43 7.46 3.12
CA GLY A 194 -8.67 7.61 1.69
C GLY A 194 -10.10 8.09 1.40
N PRO A 195 -10.36 8.61 0.18
CA PRO A 195 -11.71 8.92 -0.25
C PRO A 195 -12.52 7.63 -0.35
N ARG A 196 -13.73 7.66 0.23
CA ARG A 196 -14.75 6.62 0.03
C ARG A 196 -15.40 6.88 -1.33
N VAL A 197 -14.79 6.35 -2.37
CA VAL A 197 -15.22 6.57 -3.75
C VAL A 197 -16.59 5.97 -4.01
N GLY A 198 -17.39 6.68 -4.79
CA GLY A 198 -18.74 6.32 -5.18
C GLY A 198 -19.20 7.14 -6.38
N PRO A 199 -20.48 7.07 -6.78
CA PRO A 199 -20.98 7.74 -7.99
C PRO A 199 -20.78 9.26 -8.02
N ALA A 200 -20.60 9.90 -6.86
CA ALA A 200 -20.34 11.33 -6.73
C ALA A 200 -18.91 11.78 -7.12
N TYR A 201 -18.00 10.84 -7.32
CA TYR A 201 -16.58 11.10 -7.61
C TYR A 201 -16.29 11.06 -9.10
N ALA A 202 -15.19 11.69 -9.52
CA ALA A 202 -14.54 11.47 -10.82
C ALA A 202 -13.12 10.93 -10.58
N LEU A 203 -12.74 9.88 -11.30
CA LEU A 203 -11.58 9.04 -10.97
C LEU A 203 -10.57 8.94 -12.12
N TYR A 204 -9.32 8.71 -11.77
CA TYR A 204 -8.24 8.23 -12.64
C TYR A 204 -7.43 7.16 -11.87
N PRO A 205 -6.96 6.08 -12.51
CA PRO A 205 -7.21 5.67 -13.89
C PRO A 205 -8.68 5.33 -14.16
N ASN A 206 -9.07 5.33 -15.44
CA ASN A 206 -10.43 5.00 -15.88
C ASN A 206 -10.44 4.39 -17.30
N GLU A 207 -11.62 4.08 -17.83
CA GLU A 207 -11.76 3.45 -19.15
C GLU A 207 -11.26 4.29 -20.34
N ARG A 208 -11.15 5.62 -20.18
CA ARG A 208 -10.70 6.53 -21.24
C ARG A 208 -9.19 6.70 -21.23
N ASN A 209 -8.58 6.67 -20.05
CA ASN A 209 -7.14 6.79 -19.90
C ASN A 209 -6.67 6.07 -18.64
N ALA A 210 -5.67 5.22 -18.84
CA ALA A 210 -5.06 4.42 -17.79
C ALA A 210 -3.54 4.32 -17.93
N VAL A 211 -2.91 5.38 -18.47
CA VAL A 211 -1.46 5.47 -18.56
C VAL A 211 -0.84 5.47 -17.15
N ASN A 212 0.26 4.74 -16.97
CA ASN A 212 0.99 4.71 -15.71
C ASN A 212 2.15 5.71 -15.72
N LEU A 213 2.64 6.02 -14.52
CA LEU A 213 3.89 6.76 -14.35
C LEU A 213 5.06 5.91 -14.85
N SER A 214 5.97 6.52 -15.60
CA SER A 214 7.25 5.92 -15.99
C SER A 214 8.29 6.15 -14.90
N ARG A 215 9.44 5.46 -15.00
CA ARG A 215 10.59 5.73 -14.12
C ARG A 215 11.08 7.19 -14.16
N ASP A 216 10.89 7.86 -15.30
CA ASP A 216 11.35 9.22 -15.54
C ASP A 216 10.25 10.27 -15.22
N SER A 217 9.06 9.84 -14.80
CA SER A 217 7.95 10.75 -14.50
C SER A 217 8.22 11.58 -13.23
N SER A 218 7.81 12.85 -13.25
CA SER A 218 7.89 13.75 -12.10
C SER A 218 6.56 14.49 -11.91
N LEU A 219 6.10 14.58 -10.67
CA LEU A 219 4.92 15.34 -10.27
C LEU A 219 5.23 16.82 -10.02
N VAL A 220 6.50 17.23 -10.11
CA VAL A 220 6.91 18.60 -9.81
C VAL A 220 6.37 19.56 -10.86
N GLY A 221 5.74 20.63 -10.39
CA GLY A 221 5.20 21.69 -11.24
C GLY A 221 3.75 22.01 -10.95
N GLU A 222 3.14 22.77 -11.86
CA GLU A 222 1.76 23.23 -11.75
C GLU A 222 0.77 22.14 -12.17
N HIS A 223 -0.30 22.03 -11.40
CA HIS A 223 -1.49 21.26 -11.71
C HIS A 223 -2.71 22.17 -11.69
N GLN A 224 -3.67 21.90 -12.58
CA GLN A 224 -4.96 22.58 -12.57
C GLN A 224 -6.10 21.61 -12.80
N VAL A 225 -7.12 21.64 -11.94
CA VAL A 225 -8.35 20.87 -12.17
C VAL A 225 -9.39 21.77 -12.84
N ARG A 226 -10.05 21.26 -13.89
CA ARG A 226 -11.11 21.95 -14.62
C ARG A 226 -12.30 21.02 -14.81
N GLY A 227 -13.51 21.55 -14.70
CA GLY A 227 -14.76 20.81 -14.86
C GLY A 227 -15.95 21.64 -14.44
N ASP A 228 -17.16 21.18 -14.73
CA ASP A 228 -18.38 21.86 -14.30
C ASP A 228 -18.46 21.90 -12.76
N GLY A 229 -18.71 23.08 -12.20
CA GLY A 229 -18.71 23.32 -10.74
C GLY A 229 -17.34 23.27 -10.05
N VAL A 230 -16.24 23.04 -10.77
CA VAL A 230 -14.88 23.17 -10.21
C VAL A 230 -14.46 24.64 -10.23
N PRO A 231 -14.09 25.26 -9.09
CA PRO A 231 -13.62 26.65 -9.07
C PRO A 231 -12.41 26.86 -9.99
N ALA A 232 -12.42 27.95 -10.76
CA ALA A 232 -11.28 28.30 -11.64
C ALA A 232 -9.97 28.52 -10.87
N SER A 233 -10.08 28.81 -9.56
CA SER A 233 -8.99 28.95 -8.60
C SER A 233 -8.30 27.61 -8.25
N MET A 234 -8.85 26.45 -8.65
CA MET A 234 -8.30 25.13 -8.31
C MET A 234 -7.02 24.80 -9.10
N LYS A 235 -5.96 25.50 -8.71
CA LYS A 235 -4.59 25.40 -9.21
C LYS A 235 -3.65 25.22 -8.03
N PHE A 236 -2.70 24.31 -8.16
CA PHE A 236 -1.71 24.06 -7.11
C PHE A 236 -0.37 23.66 -7.72
N THR A 237 0.71 23.83 -6.96
CA THR A 237 2.07 23.47 -7.39
C THR A 237 2.63 22.43 -6.42
N LEU A 238 3.23 21.37 -6.96
CA LEU A 238 3.98 20.40 -6.18
C LEU A 238 5.49 20.66 -6.32
N GLY A 239 6.18 20.67 -5.19
CA GLY A 239 7.64 20.80 -5.12
C GLY A 239 8.34 19.44 -5.04
N ALA A 240 9.68 19.47 -5.11
CA ALA A 240 10.52 18.27 -5.14
C ALA A 240 10.37 17.33 -3.92
N SER A 241 9.91 17.84 -2.77
CA SER A 241 9.63 17.04 -1.57
C SER A 241 8.39 16.16 -1.70
N GLN A 242 7.52 16.44 -2.68
CA GLN A 242 6.29 15.69 -2.97
C GLN A 242 6.34 15.04 -4.36
N ASP A 243 7.54 14.83 -4.89
CA ASP A 243 7.73 14.13 -6.17
C ASP A 243 7.57 12.61 -6.04
N LEU A 244 7.48 11.94 -7.19
CA LEU A 244 7.53 10.48 -7.31
C LEU A 244 8.77 9.93 -6.61
N MET A 245 8.57 9.01 -5.66
CA MET A 245 9.67 8.33 -5.00
C MET A 245 10.30 7.28 -5.94
N PRO A 246 11.64 7.15 -5.97
CA PRO A 246 12.30 6.15 -6.81
C PRO A 246 12.02 4.73 -6.30
N ALA A 247 12.32 3.73 -7.12
CA ALA A 247 12.27 2.35 -6.66
C ALA A 247 13.29 2.07 -5.56
N ILE A 248 13.01 1.04 -4.78
CA ILE A 248 13.89 0.60 -3.71
C ILE A 248 14.89 -0.41 -4.32
N ASP A 249 16.17 -0.04 -4.39
CA ASP A 249 17.26 -0.95 -4.80
C ASP A 249 17.60 -1.92 -3.65
N LEU A 250 16.66 -2.82 -3.34
CA LEU A 250 16.78 -3.81 -2.28
C LEU A 250 17.64 -4.99 -2.73
N ARG A 251 18.58 -5.38 -1.88
CA ARG A 251 19.42 -6.57 -2.01
C ARG A 251 19.22 -7.49 -0.82
N THR A 252 19.12 -8.78 -1.09
CA THR A 252 18.94 -9.84 -0.09
C THR A 252 20.11 -10.81 -0.16
N THR A 253 20.53 -11.35 0.98
CA THR A 253 21.64 -12.31 1.09
C THR A 253 21.33 -13.40 2.12
N GLY A 254 22.00 -14.54 2.01
CA GLY A 254 21.87 -15.65 2.95
C GLY A 254 20.75 -16.62 2.58
N LYS A 255 20.74 -17.77 3.26
CA LYS A 255 19.76 -18.85 3.05
C LYS A 255 18.72 -18.86 4.18
N PRO A 256 17.54 -19.49 4.00
CA PRO A 256 16.50 -19.53 5.04
C PRO A 256 16.94 -20.17 6.37
N GLN A 257 18.00 -21.01 6.35
CA GLN A 257 18.58 -21.62 7.55
C GLN A 257 19.50 -20.66 8.32
N ASP A 258 20.03 -19.65 7.65
CA ASP A 258 20.95 -18.66 8.19
C ASP A 258 20.20 -17.38 8.59
N SER A 259 20.91 -16.40 9.16
CA SER A 259 20.37 -15.04 9.20
C SER A 259 20.43 -14.45 7.79
N MET A 260 19.32 -13.87 7.34
CA MET A 260 19.23 -13.29 6.01
C MET A 260 19.40 -11.78 6.07
N GLY A 261 20.37 -11.28 5.32
CA GLY A 261 20.68 -9.85 5.22
C GLY A 261 19.79 -9.16 4.20
N THR A 262 19.41 -7.92 4.50
CA THR A 262 18.73 -7.00 3.60
C THR A 262 19.50 -5.68 3.61
N SER A 263 19.75 -5.11 2.42
CA SER A 263 20.41 -3.81 2.29
C SER A 263 19.83 -3.03 1.11
N TRP A 264 19.79 -1.71 1.20
CA TRP A 264 19.24 -0.85 0.15
C TRP A 264 19.95 0.50 0.12
N GLN A 265 19.83 1.20 -1.02
CA GLN A 265 20.24 2.60 -1.11
C GLN A 265 19.21 3.52 -0.44
N PRO A 266 19.61 4.64 0.20
CA PRO A 266 18.68 5.63 0.70
C PRO A 266 17.68 6.06 -0.37
N VAL A 267 16.38 5.95 -0.07
CA VAL A 267 15.31 6.33 -0.99
C VAL A 267 15.04 7.82 -0.83
N ARG A 268 15.18 8.59 -1.91
CA ARG A 268 14.89 10.03 -1.91
C ARG A 268 13.48 10.30 -1.37
N ASN A 269 13.36 11.30 -0.50
CA ASN A 269 12.12 11.71 0.18
C ASN A 269 11.51 10.67 1.15
N ALA A 270 12.16 9.52 1.38
CA ALA A 270 11.70 8.59 2.41
C ALA A 270 11.89 9.19 3.81
N ARG A 271 10.85 9.06 4.62
CA ARG A 271 10.81 9.51 6.02
C ARG A 271 10.95 8.35 7.01
N ALA A 272 10.70 7.13 6.55
CA ALA A 272 10.80 5.92 7.35
C ALA A 272 10.76 4.68 6.44
N TYR A 273 11.24 3.55 6.96
CA TYR A 273 11.11 2.25 6.31
C TYR A 273 10.38 1.24 7.18
N TYR A 274 9.82 0.22 6.54
CA TYR A 274 9.23 -0.94 7.20
C TYR A 274 9.43 -2.19 6.36
N LEU A 275 9.92 -3.26 6.97
CA LEU A 275 10.08 -4.55 6.32
C LEU A 275 9.19 -5.58 7.00
N HIS A 276 8.57 -6.44 6.19
CA HIS A 276 7.75 -7.54 6.67
C HIS A 276 7.97 -8.76 5.79
N ALA A 277 8.26 -9.91 6.38
CA ALA A 277 8.42 -11.17 5.67
C ALA A 277 7.41 -12.21 6.15
N MET A 278 6.98 -13.07 5.24
CA MET A 278 6.09 -14.17 5.56
C MET A 278 6.46 -15.44 4.79
N SER A 279 6.27 -16.58 5.43
CA SER A 279 6.42 -17.91 4.81
C SER A 279 5.44 -18.88 5.43
N GLN A 280 5.01 -19.87 4.66
CA GLN A 280 4.29 -21.02 5.20
C GLN A 280 5.28 -22.13 5.57
N ASN A 281 4.95 -22.94 6.56
CA ASN A 281 5.71 -24.11 6.98
C ASN A 281 4.73 -25.23 7.40
N GLY A 282 4.39 -26.10 6.46
CA GLY A 282 3.25 -26.99 6.61
C GLY A 282 1.98 -26.16 6.88
N ASP A 283 1.31 -26.44 7.98
CA ASP A 283 0.13 -25.68 8.42
C ASP A 283 0.47 -24.36 9.14
N ASP A 284 1.73 -24.14 9.54
CA ASP A 284 2.12 -22.94 10.29
C ASP A 284 2.40 -21.74 9.36
N LEU A 285 1.97 -20.55 9.77
CA LEU A 285 2.33 -19.28 9.13
C LEU A 285 3.42 -18.59 9.95
N VAL A 286 4.59 -18.39 9.36
CA VAL A 286 5.68 -17.60 9.97
C VAL A 286 5.62 -16.17 9.47
N MET A 287 5.61 -15.22 10.38
CA MET A 287 5.62 -13.78 10.10
C MET A 287 6.78 -13.11 10.82
N TRP A 288 7.46 -12.20 10.14
CA TRP A 288 8.50 -11.37 10.72
C TRP A 288 8.30 -9.91 10.31
N SER A 289 8.61 -8.98 11.21
CA SER A 289 8.72 -7.56 10.86
C SER A 289 9.95 -6.88 11.44
N SER A 290 10.40 -5.80 10.80
CA SER A 290 11.52 -5.00 11.28
C SER A 290 11.21 -4.16 12.54
N ALA A 291 9.95 -4.10 12.98
CA ALA A 291 9.51 -3.33 14.15
C ALA A 291 10.11 -3.89 15.44
N GLU A 292 10.34 -3.06 16.46
CA GLU A 292 10.70 -3.53 17.80
C GLU A 292 9.49 -3.98 18.64
N THR A 293 8.29 -4.01 18.06
CA THR A 293 7.03 -4.40 18.71
C THR A 293 6.49 -5.74 18.20
N PRO A 294 5.80 -6.53 19.04
CA PRO A 294 5.23 -7.82 18.68
C PRO A 294 3.87 -7.68 17.95
N ASP A 295 3.83 -6.85 16.92
CA ASP A 295 2.67 -6.62 16.06
C ASP A 295 2.78 -7.47 14.78
N THR A 296 1.66 -7.99 14.28
CA THR A 296 1.62 -8.77 13.03
C THR A 296 2.03 -7.97 11.80
N GLY A 297 2.03 -6.63 11.87
CA GLY A 297 2.65 -5.82 10.82
C GLY A 297 1.85 -5.63 9.53
N MET A 298 0.80 -6.42 9.34
CA MET A 298 0.00 -6.47 8.10
C MET A 298 -0.71 -5.16 7.76
N GLY A 299 -0.99 -4.32 8.76
CA GLY A 299 -1.67 -3.03 8.60
C GLY A 299 -0.79 -1.89 8.11
N LEU A 300 0.51 -2.11 7.88
CA LEU A 300 1.48 -1.07 7.58
C LEU A 300 1.79 -0.93 6.08
N PHE A 301 1.04 -1.57 5.19
CA PHE A 301 1.32 -1.53 3.75
C PHE A 301 0.69 -0.36 2.98
N ASP A 302 -0.02 0.52 3.68
CA ASP A 302 -0.63 1.72 3.11
C ASP A 302 0.15 3.00 3.44
N TYR A 303 -0.27 4.14 2.88
CA TYR A 303 0.33 5.45 3.16
C TYR A 303 0.19 5.84 4.64
N LEU A 304 1.21 6.50 5.17
CA LEU A 304 1.22 7.00 6.55
C LEU A 304 1.19 8.53 6.58
N SER A 305 0.35 9.08 7.45
CA SER A 305 0.37 10.52 7.71
C SER A 305 1.66 10.93 8.45
N PRO A 306 2.14 12.18 8.31
CA PRO A 306 3.30 12.70 9.02
C PRO A 306 3.31 12.41 10.51
N ALA A 307 2.19 12.69 11.20
CA ALA A 307 2.06 12.45 12.63
C ALA A 307 2.12 10.95 12.98
N THR A 308 1.63 10.07 12.11
CA THR A 308 1.74 8.62 12.29
C THR A 308 3.19 8.16 12.15
N ILE A 309 3.90 8.66 11.14
CA ILE A 309 5.33 8.36 10.93
C ILE A 309 6.13 8.78 12.17
N ASP A 310 5.98 10.04 12.60
CA ASP A 310 6.74 10.59 13.73
C ASP A 310 6.49 9.82 15.03
N ARG A 311 5.22 9.44 15.28
CA ARG A 311 4.85 8.61 16.43
C ARG A 311 5.48 7.21 16.33
N TRP A 312 5.37 6.55 15.18
CA TRP A 312 5.83 5.17 15.03
C TRP A 312 7.35 5.03 14.89
N LEU A 313 8.05 6.09 14.50
CA LEU A 313 9.51 6.18 14.67
C LEU A 313 9.91 6.23 16.15
N LYS A 314 9.24 7.06 16.96
CA LYS A 314 9.48 7.13 18.42
C LYS A 314 9.17 5.81 19.13
N GLU A 315 8.10 5.14 18.71
CA GLU A 315 7.69 3.82 19.21
C GLU A 315 8.52 2.67 18.60
N ARG A 316 9.47 2.96 17.69
CA ARG A 316 10.32 1.99 16.99
C ARG A 316 9.57 0.89 16.25
N VAL A 317 8.36 1.21 15.79
CA VAL A 317 7.59 0.40 14.85
C VAL A 317 8.15 0.54 13.44
N LEU A 318 8.68 1.71 13.11
CA LEU A 318 9.32 2.02 11.84
C LEU A 318 10.83 2.18 12.01
N LEU A 319 11.58 1.84 10.95
CA LEU A 319 13.00 2.13 10.87
C LEU A 319 13.23 3.60 10.47
N GLN A 320 14.29 4.20 11.02
CA GLN A 320 14.73 5.56 10.67
C GLN A 320 15.06 5.70 9.18
N PRO A 321 14.88 6.89 8.58
CA PRO A 321 15.16 7.12 7.16
C PRO A 321 16.64 6.97 6.76
N GLU A 322 17.56 7.03 7.74
CA GLU A 322 18.99 6.75 7.54
C GLU A 322 19.32 5.25 7.60
N THR A 323 18.40 4.40 8.06
CA THR A 323 18.59 2.95 8.09
C THR A 323 18.61 2.40 6.67
N THR A 324 19.70 1.72 6.29
CA THR A 324 19.90 1.15 4.95
C THR A 324 20.16 -0.35 4.95
N GLN A 325 20.08 -0.98 6.12
CA GLN A 325 20.28 -2.42 6.25
C GLN A 325 19.42 -2.99 7.37
N CYS A 326 19.03 -4.25 7.21
CA CYS A 326 18.38 -5.01 8.26
C CYS A 326 18.69 -6.51 8.13
N ALA A 327 18.58 -7.25 9.24
CA ALA A 327 18.72 -8.70 9.24
C ALA A 327 17.43 -9.36 9.72
N VAL A 328 17.01 -10.39 8.99
CA VAL A 328 16.01 -11.35 9.43
C VAL A 328 16.72 -12.36 10.34
N PRO A 329 16.16 -12.66 11.54
CA PRO A 329 16.76 -13.60 12.47
C PRO A 329 16.99 -14.99 11.88
N GLN A 330 18.08 -15.62 12.30
CA GLN A 330 18.48 -16.94 11.84
C GLN A 330 17.38 -17.99 12.05
N GLY A 331 17.16 -18.81 11.02
CA GLY A 331 16.42 -20.07 11.14
C GLY A 331 14.91 -19.95 11.28
N ILE A 332 14.34 -18.74 11.35
CA ILE A 332 12.89 -18.56 11.51
C ILE A 332 12.09 -19.10 10.31
N PHE A 333 12.74 -19.18 9.14
CA PHE A 333 12.16 -19.69 7.90
C PHE A 333 12.74 -21.05 7.47
N ALA A 334 13.52 -21.72 8.32
CA ALA A 334 14.21 -22.96 7.96
C ALA A 334 13.25 -24.15 7.69
N GLY A 335 12.05 -24.13 8.27
CA GLY A 335 11.13 -25.28 8.24
C GLY A 335 10.30 -25.43 6.95
N GLY A 336 10.21 -24.41 6.10
CA GLY A 336 9.24 -24.33 5.00
C GLY A 336 9.33 -25.38 3.87
N GLY A 337 10.37 -26.22 3.84
CA GLY A 337 10.62 -27.15 2.73
C GLY A 337 11.07 -26.45 1.45
N ARG A 338 11.11 -27.20 0.32
CA ARG A 338 11.55 -26.66 -0.99
C ARG A 338 10.53 -25.71 -1.64
N ASP A 339 9.27 -25.74 -1.22
CA ASP A 339 8.17 -25.04 -1.89
C ASP A 339 7.72 -23.74 -1.17
N ALA A 340 8.24 -23.45 0.03
CA ALA A 340 7.89 -22.23 0.77
C ALA A 340 9.06 -21.23 0.80
N THR A 341 9.19 -20.49 -0.28
CA THR A 341 10.15 -19.38 -0.36
C THR A 341 9.60 -18.17 0.39
N PRO A 342 10.30 -17.63 1.42
CA PRO A 342 9.77 -16.51 2.19
C PRO A 342 9.65 -15.26 1.34
N MET A 343 8.48 -14.63 1.42
CA MET A 343 8.18 -13.37 0.72
C MET A 343 8.49 -12.20 1.64
N LEU A 344 9.48 -11.38 1.28
CA LEU A 344 9.74 -10.09 1.91
C LEU A 344 8.99 -8.99 1.17
N ARG A 345 8.40 -8.07 1.93
CA ARG A 345 7.97 -6.76 1.47
C ARG A 345 8.71 -5.67 2.21
N MET A 346 9.15 -4.66 1.49
CA MET A 346 9.72 -3.44 2.05
C MET A 346 8.91 -2.22 1.60
N MET A 347 8.64 -1.33 2.56
CA MET A 347 7.99 -0.04 2.36
C MET A 347 8.99 1.09 2.62
N ALA A 348 8.95 2.12 1.78
CA ALA A 348 9.53 3.44 2.04
C ALA A 348 8.38 4.46 2.05
N TYR A 349 8.12 5.07 3.20
CA TYR A 349 7.05 6.05 3.33
C TYR A 349 7.57 7.45 3.02
N GLY A 350 6.89 8.16 2.12
CA GLY A 350 7.21 9.54 1.80
C GLY A 350 6.34 10.55 2.55
N GLY A 351 6.37 11.79 2.04
CA GLY A 351 5.56 12.89 2.54
C GLY A 351 4.09 12.83 2.11
N GLU A 352 3.27 13.56 2.88
CA GLU A 352 1.89 13.90 2.56
C GLU A 352 1.79 15.42 2.49
N SER A 353 1.21 15.94 1.40
CA SER A 353 0.93 17.37 1.24
C SER A 353 -0.56 17.62 1.37
N HIS A 354 -0.92 18.68 2.09
CA HIS A 354 -2.27 19.21 2.19
C HIS A 354 -2.29 20.66 1.71
N ILE A 355 -2.92 20.90 0.58
CA ILE A 355 -3.02 22.23 -0.03
C ILE A 355 -4.48 22.65 0.07
N VAL A 356 -4.73 23.84 0.58
CA VAL A 356 -6.08 24.35 0.83
C VAL A 356 -6.18 25.79 0.36
N TYR A 357 -7.31 26.17 -0.21
CA TYR A 357 -7.55 27.52 -0.67
C TYR A 357 -8.94 28.03 -0.28
N PRO A 358 -9.06 29.28 0.24
CA PRO A 358 -7.94 30.13 0.65
C PRO A 358 -7.13 29.48 1.81
N PRO A 359 -5.85 29.85 1.97
CA PRO A 359 -5.04 29.39 3.11
C PRO A 359 -5.75 29.69 4.44
N ARG A 360 -5.51 28.85 5.44
CA ARG A 360 -6.08 29.06 6.77
C ARG A 360 -5.69 30.45 7.30
N PRO A 361 -6.65 31.30 7.73
CA PRO A 361 -6.36 32.58 8.35
C PRO A 361 -5.49 32.43 9.60
N ALA A 362 -4.59 33.39 9.82
CA ALA A 362 -3.77 33.43 11.03
C ALA A 362 -4.59 33.76 12.28
N ASP A 363 -5.70 34.50 12.14
CA ASP A 363 -6.63 34.77 13.23
C ASP A 363 -7.51 33.53 13.50
N PRO A 364 -7.39 32.89 14.69
CA PRO A 364 -8.20 31.73 15.04
C PRO A 364 -9.69 32.04 15.22
N LYS A 365 -10.08 33.31 15.33
CA LYS A 365 -11.49 33.73 15.44
C LYS A 365 -12.15 33.98 14.09
N ALA A 366 -11.38 34.17 13.03
CA ALA A 366 -11.91 34.37 11.69
C ALA A 366 -12.55 33.06 11.15
N ALA A 367 -13.77 33.15 10.63
CA ALA A 367 -14.40 32.00 9.96
C ALA A 367 -13.57 31.57 8.75
N TRP A 368 -13.34 30.27 8.59
CA TRP A 368 -12.57 29.72 7.49
C TRP A 368 -13.41 28.78 6.63
N GLU A 369 -13.63 29.19 5.38
CA GLU A 369 -14.44 28.48 4.40
C GLU A 369 -13.59 28.16 3.17
N PRO A 370 -12.81 27.06 3.19
CA PRO A 370 -12.04 26.66 2.03
C PRO A 370 -12.96 26.34 0.84
N GLU A 371 -12.63 26.86 -0.34
CA GLU A 371 -13.28 26.48 -1.60
C GLU A 371 -12.88 25.06 -1.99
N TRP A 372 -11.59 24.77 -1.94
CA TRP A 372 -11.05 23.49 -2.35
C TRP A 372 -9.87 23.03 -1.48
N ALA A 373 -9.63 21.72 -1.50
CA ALA A 373 -8.47 21.10 -0.88
C ALA A 373 -7.88 19.98 -1.74
N VAL A 374 -6.57 19.79 -1.65
CA VAL A 374 -5.81 18.74 -2.32
C VAL A 374 -5.01 17.98 -1.28
N ARG A 375 -5.04 16.65 -1.33
CA ARG A 375 -4.12 15.79 -0.60
C ARG A 375 -3.32 14.94 -1.57
N VAL A 376 -1.99 14.98 -1.44
CA VAL A 376 -1.06 14.16 -2.22
C VAL A 376 -0.25 13.29 -1.28
N ARG A 377 -0.16 11.99 -1.56
CA ARG A 377 0.63 11.02 -0.79
C ARG A 377 1.50 10.21 -1.71
N VAL A 378 2.75 9.98 -1.31
CA VAL A 378 3.73 9.21 -2.08
C VAL A 378 4.31 8.08 -1.25
N LYS A 379 4.54 6.92 -1.86
CA LYS A 379 5.27 5.80 -1.26
C LYS A 379 6.07 5.04 -2.33
N SER A 380 7.11 4.35 -1.90
CA SER A 380 7.73 3.28 -2.68
C SER A 380 7.63 1.98 -1.93
N HIS A 381 7.55 0.86 -2.65
CA HIS A 381 7.64 -0.45 -2.06
C HIS A 381 8.24 -1.46 -3.04
N THR A 382 8.83 -2.50 -2.48
CA THR A 382 9.37 -3.62 -3.24
C THR A 382 9.03 -4.94 -2.58
N MET A 383 8.86 -5.97 -3.38
CA MET A 383 8.79 -7.36 -2.94
C MET A 383 10.14 -8.05 -3.19
N ALA A 384 10.50 -9.07 -2.43
CA ALA A 384 11.65 -9.92 -2.69
C ALA A 384 11.37 -11.36 -2.25
N MET A 385 11.91 -12.32 -3.00
CA MET A 385 12.05 -13.69 -2.54
C MET A 385 13.29 -13.76 -1.64
N LEU A 386 13.17 -14.27 -0.42
CA LEU A 386 14.31 -14.51 0.46
C LEU A 386 14.89 -15.91 0.23
N GLY A 387 16.20 -16.07 0.44
CA GLY A 387 16.88 -17.36 0.28
C GLY A 387 17.29 -17.70 -1.16
N GLU A 388 16.81 -16.94 -2.14
CA GLU A 388 17.31 -16.96 -3.51
C GLU A 388 18.34 -15.85 -3.67
N GLU A 389 19.62 -16.22 -3.78
CA GLU A 389 20.68 -15.24 -4.01
C GLU A 389 20.56 -14.71 -5.45
N MET A 390 19.96 -13.53 -5.60
CA MET A 390 19.70 -12.89 -6.90
C MET A 390 20.97 -12.32 -7.57
N GLN A 391 22.16 -12.63 -7.06
CA GLN A 391 23.44 -12.23 -7.67
C GLN A 391 23.86 -13.27 -8.74
N GLY A 392 23.41 -13.05 -9.98
CA GLY A 392 23.92 -13.83 -11.11
C GLY A 392 23.40 -13.45 -12.50
N ARG A 393 22.20 -12.87 -12.64
CA ARG A 393 21.61 -12.63 -13.98
C ARG A 393 22.01 -11.32 -14.66
N ARG A 394 23.00 -10.57 -14.13
CA ARG A 394 23.53 -9.35 -14.77
C ARG A 394 24.75 -9.58 -15.68
N SER A 395 25.29 -10.79 -15.74
CA SER A 395 26.39 -11.16 -16.66
C SER A 395 25.95 -12.35 -17.52
N GLY A 396 25.42 -12.09 -18.71
CA GLY A 396 25.02 -13.19 -19.61
C GLY A 396 24.39 -12.81 -20.95
N MET A 397 23.98 -11.57 -21.18
CA MET A 397 23.63 -11.08 -22.53
C MET A 397 24.83 -10.37 -23.16
N GLY A 398 25.96 -11.07 -23.22
CA GLY A 398 27.11 -10.68 -24.05
C GLY A 398 26.88 -11.18 -25.47
N ALA A 399 26.64 -10.25 -26.39
CA ALA A 399 26.82 -10.34 -27.84
C ALA A 399 26.80 -11.76 -28.46
N ALA A 400 25.67 -12.14 -29.05
CA ALA A 400 25.69 -13.18 -30.09
C ALA A 400 26.44 -12.63 -31.33
N PRO A 401 27.43 -13.35 -31.88
CA PRO A 401 28.13 -12.92 -33.09
C PRO A 401 27.18 -12.94 -34.28
N GLY A 402 27.23 -11.88 -35.10
CA GLY A 402 26.46 -11.79 -36.34
C GLY A 402 26.75 -12.94 -37.29
N ALA A 403 25.69 -13.52 -37.83
CA ALA A 403 25.75 -14.39 -39.01
C ALA A 403 24.90 -13.78 -40.13
N PRO A 404 25.29 -13.95 -41.41
CA PRO A 404 25.00 -13.01 -42.47
C PRO A 404 23.65 -13.26 -43.14
N SER A 405 23.16 -12.18 -43.75
CA SER A 405 22.03 -12.12 -44.69
C SER A 405 22.16 -13.11 -45.86
N GLY A 406 21.07 -13.80 -46.19
CA GLY A 406 20.90 -14.45 -47.50
C GLY A 406 19.60 -15.23 -47.69
N GLY A 407 18.82 -14.88 -48.73
CA GLY A 407 17.92 -15.74 -49.52
C GLY A 407 16.64 -16.27 -48.84
N ALA A 408 15.43 -15.78 -49.12
CA ALA A 408 14.61 -15.90 -50.33
C ALA A 408 13.76 -17.21 -50.43
N TYR A 409 12.43 -16.97 -50.51
CA TYR A 409 11.31 -17.74 -51.08
C TYR A 409 10.86 -19.14 -50.59
N SER A 410 9.53 -19.30 -50.67
CA SER A 410 8.73 -20.51 -50.93
C SER A 410 8.08 -21.26 -49.75
N SER A 411 6.81 -20.89 -49.53
CA SER A 411 5.60 -21.75 -49.49
C SER A 411 5.68 -23.21 -49.02
N GLY A 412 4.78 -23.55 -48.09
CA GLY A 412 4.37 -24.93 -47.80
C GLY A 412 3.28 -25.01 -46.71
N MET A 413 2.01 -24.76 -47.08
CA MET A 413 0.84 -25.15 -46.28
C MET A 413 0.46 -26.60 -46.57
N SER A 414 0.47 -27.45 -45.54
CA SER A 414 -0.32 -28.69 -45.39
C SER A 414 0.04 -29.22 -43.99
N GLY A 415 -0.87 -29.42 -43.03
CA GLY A 415 -2.08 -30.23 -43.11
C GLY A 415 -1.85 -31.44 -42.20
N GLY A 416 -2.63 -31.58 -41.12
CA GLY A 416 -2.50 -32.73 -40.22
C GLY A 416 -3.12 -32.52 -38.84
N GLN A 417 -4.45 -32.48 -38.78
CA GLN A 417 -5.20 -32.79 -37.57
C GLN A 417 -5.03 -34.29 -37.25
N ALA A 418 -4.59 -34.61 -36.04
CA ALA A 418 -4.73 -35.95 -35.46
C ALA A 418 -5.20 -35.79 -34.01
N ALA A 419 -6.40 -36.29 -33.77
CA ALA A 419 -7.03 -36.41 -32.46
C ALA A 419 -6.28 -37.46 -31.62
N GLY A 420 -6.09 -37.15 -30.34
CA GLY A 420 -5.60 -38.09 -29.33
C GLY A 420 -6.31 -37.80 -28.02
N ASP A 421 -7.34 -38.58 -27.75
CA ASP A 421 -8.13 -38.62 -26.52
C ASP A 421 -7.38 -39.43 -25.46
N SER A 422 -7.22 -38.91 -24.23
CA SER A 422 -6.88 -39.66 -23.00
C SER A 422 -6.88 -38.74 -21.75
N PRO A 423 -7.13 -39.27 -20.55
CA PRO A 423 -8.04 -38.66 -19.56
C PRO A 423 -7.39 -37.67 -18.60
N SER A 424 -8.21 -36.72 -18.14
CA SER A 424 -7.92 -35.74 -17.10
C SER A 424 -8.09 -36.32 -15.70
N GLU A 425 -6.99 -36.51 -14.98
CA GLU A 425 -6.96 -36.57 -13.51
C GLU A 425 -5.78 -35.73 -13.01
N GLY A 426 -6.01 -34.94 -11.95
CA GLY A 426 -4.93 -34.49 -11.07
C GLY A 426 -4.73 -32.98 -10.94
N SER A 427 -5.41 -32.42 -9.93
CA SER A 427 -4.97 -31.30 -9.07
C SER A 427 -4.65 -29.94 -9.71
N SER A 428 -5.62 -29.03 -9.62
CA SER A 428 -5.39 -27.58 -9.74
C SER A 428 -4.60 -27.06 -8.52
N PRO A 429 -3.58 -26.21 -8.71
CA PRO A 429 -2.88 -25.55 -7.61
C PRO A 429 -3.77 -24.51 -6.93
N ALA A 430 -3.75 -24.52 -5.59
CA ALA A 430 -4.54 -23.66 -4.72
C ALA A 430 -4.31 -22.17 -5.01
N ASN A 431 -5.41 -21.45 -5.24
CA ASN A 431 -5.42 -19.99 -5.37
C ASN A 431 -4.89 -19.34 -4.08
N VAL A 432 -3.86 -18.50 -4.23
CA VAL A 432 -3.26 -17.73 -3.14
C VAL A 432 -4.28 -16.73 -2.59
N VAL A 433 -4.64 -16.94 -1.31
CA VAL A 433 -5.68 -16.20 -0.57
C VAL A 433 -5.27 -14.74 -0.34
N ASN A 434 -6.19 -13.81 -0.61
CA ASN A 434 -6.08 -12.42 -0.19
C ASN A 434 -6.60 -12.28 1.27
N PRO A 435 -5.73 -12.07 2.27
CA PRO A 435 -6.11 -12.06 3.68
C PRO A 435 -7.00 -10.87 4.07
N ALA A 436 -7.14 -9.85 3.20
CA ALA A 436 -8.06 -8.74 3.42
C ALA A 436 -9.54 -9.18 3.41
N ASN A 437 -9.88 -10.25 2.68
CA ASN A 437 -11.24 -10.78 2.65
C ASN A 437 -11.55 -11.64 3.90
N LEU A 438 -10.54 -12.30 4.46
CA LEU A 438 -10.66 -13.08 5.70
C LEU A 438 -10.92 -12.17 6.92
N LEU A 439 -10.34 -10.96 6.91
CA LEU A 439 -10.50 -9.95 7.96
C LEU A 439 -11.79 -9.14 7.88
N ARG A 440 -12.54 -9.14 6.76
CA ARG A 440 -13.81 -8.39 6.69
C ARG A 440 -15.01 -9.19 7.19
N GLY A 441 -15.01 -10.51 7.03
CA GLY A 441 -16.12 -11.34 7.49
C GLY A 441 -16.14 -11.66 8.99
N LEU A 442 -15.01 -11.50 9.70
CA LEU A 442 -14.90 -11.73 11.15
C LEU A 442 -15.25 -10.50 12.02
N PHE A 443 -15.39 -9.32 11.41
CA PHE A 443 -15.52 -8.04 12.11
C PHE A 443 -16.79 -7.26 11.72
N GLY A 444 -17.90 -7.96 11.42
CA GLY A 444 -19.17 -7.32 11.07
C GLY A 444 -19.76 -6.48 12.21
N ARG A 445 -19.41 -5.19 12.28
CA ARG A 445 -20.28 -4.01 12.41
C ARG A 445 -19.49 -2.71 12.34
#